data_AF-Q748U3-F1
#
_entry.id   AF-Q748U3-F1
#
_cell.length_a   1.000
_cell.length_b   1.000
_cell.length_c   1.000
_cell.angle_alpha   90.00
_cell.angle_beta   90.00
_cell.angle_gamma   90.00
#
_symmetry.space_group_name_H-M   'P 1'
#
loop_
_entity.id
_entity.type
_entity.pdbx_description
1 polymer ?
#
loop_
_entity_poly.entity_id
_entity_poly.type
_entity_poly.pdbx_seq_one_letter_code
_entity_poly.pdbx_strand_id
1 'polypeptide(L)'
;MTLLKRIGRFLASMELAVALFLIVAVAAIPGTFAGTRALYAHPAFLCLLAGVALNLVCCTLRRFRSLSVPVLILHLGVLVICGGVAARTFGHVATVNVYEGTSVDQAYRWDLERDAPLGADLTVTRINREFYPIPVRVGVLRGSAKEALHTLKTGDSFTAGPYRVTADSLQFPSEVLRLSVFRNGQLVGTCDTSGERSLPAEFPYDFRLVAFQNPVLKRLWVDLALSRDGVAIAEGTAEVNAPFIWNGLYFYNTQVGTDAMGMSFAGIQVVRDPGRPCVFAGFAMVGLGAVLACARRLRRKQ
;
A
#
# COMPACT_ATOMS: atom_id res chain seq x y z
N MET A 1 49.24 1.74 30.34
CA MET A 1 47.80 1.73 29.99
C MET A 1 47.60 0.79 28.82
N THR A 2 46.90 -0.34 29.00
CA THR A 2 46.83 -1.41 27.99
C THR A 2 46.15 -0.92 26.70
N LEU A 3 46.57 -1.46 25.55
CA LEU A 3 46.02 -1.15 24.23
C LEU A 3 44.48 -1.26 24.20
N LEU A 4 43.94 -2.30 24.85
CA LEU A 4 42.51 -2.53 25.02
C LEU A 4 41.76 -1.35 25.68
N LYS A 5 42.35 -0.74 26.72
CA LYS A 5 41.78 0.43 27.42
C LYS A 5 41.85 1.71 26.60
N ARG A 6 42.74 1.80 25.61
CA ARG A 6 42.77 2.93 24.66
C ARG A 6 41.67 2.75 23.61
N ILE A 7 41.57 1.56 23.02
CA ILE A 7 40.54 1.22 22.03
C ILE A 7 39.13 1.43 22.61
N GLY A 8 38.85 0.89 23.80
CA GLY A 8 37.53 1.05 24.43
C GLY A 8 37.14 2.50 24.73
N ARG A 9 38.12 3.37 25.05
CA ARG A 9 37.85 4.81 25.26
C ARG A 9 37.59 5.55 23.96
N PHE A 10 38.30 5.20 22.90
CA PHE A 10 38.07 5.75 21.57
C PHE A 10 36.68 5.34 21.05
N LEU A 11 36.31 4.06 21.15
CA LEU A 11 34.99 3.58 20.73
C LEU A 11 33.84 4.23 21.53
N ALA A 12 34.08 4.63 22.77
CA ALA A 12 33.11 5.30 23.64
C ALA A 12 33.27 6.84 23.67
N SER A 13 33.91 7.45 22.67
CA SER A 13 34.12 8.90 22.62
C SER A 13 32.98 9.62 21.90
N MET A 14 32.71 10.88 22.29
CA MET A 14 31.69 11.70 21.63
C MET A 14 32.19 12.26 20.30
N GLU A 15 33.50 12.46 20.19
CA GLU A 15 34.17 12.91 18.96
C GLU A 15 33.99 11.88 17.85
N LEU A 16 34.14 10.59 18.18
CA LEU A 16 33.87 9.50 17.24
C LEU A 16 32.39 9.46 16.86
N ALA A 17 31.48 9.68 17.83
CA ALA A 17 30.05 9.72 17.55
C ALA A 17 29.72 10.80 16.50
N VAL A 18 30.18 12.04 16.72
CA VAL A 18 29.96 13.17 15.81
C VAL A 18 30.56 12.91 14.44
N ALA A 19 31.79 12.37 14.39
CA ALA A 19 32.44 12.02 13.12
C ALA A 19 31.63 10.97 12.35
N LEU A 20 31.21 9.88 13.00
CA LEU A 20 30.40 8.84 12.36
C LEU A 20 29.06 9.38 11.86
N PHE A 21 28.37 10.21 12.65
CA PHE A 21 27.12 10.85 12.22
C PHE A 21 27.33 11.75 11.00
N LEU A 22 28.40 12.54 10.96
CA LEU A 22 28.70 13.40 9.83
C LEU A 22 29.00 12.58 8.56
N ILE A 23 29.78 11.51 8.70
CA ILE A 23 30.10 10.60 7.58
C ILE A 23 28.82 9.94 7.06
N VAL A 24 27.95 9.42 7.94
CA VAL A 24 26.66 8.84 7.54
C VAL A 24 25.79 9.89 6.84
N ALA A 25 25.71 11.11 7.37
CA ALA A 25 24.93 12.18 6.77
C ALA A 25 25.42 12.53 5.35
N VAL A 26 26.74 12.68 5.16
CA VAL A 26 27.34 12.97 3.84
C VAL A 26 27.14 11.79 2.89
N ALA A 27 27.36 10.55 3.36
CA ALA A 27 27.17 9.35 2.56
C ALA A 27 25.70 9.15 2.12
N ALA A 28 24.74 9.64 2.90
CA ALA A 28 23.32 9.55 2.59
C ALA A 28 22.84 10.56 1.51
N ILE A 29 23.60 11.65 1.27
CA ILE A 29 23.23 12.70 0.30
C ILE A 29 23.05 12.12 -1.11
N PRO A 30 24.02 11.40 -1.71
CA PRO A 30 23.88 10.87 -3.06
C PRO A 30 22.68 9.92 -3.19
N GLY A 31 22.47 9.03 -2.21
CA GLY A 31 21.33 8.10 -2.22
C GLY A 31 19.97 8.81 -2.18
N THR A 32 19.91 9.98 -1.52
CA THR A 32 18.69 10.80 -1.42
C THR A 32 18.38 11.49 -2.74
N PHE A 33 19.38 12.09 -3.39
CA PHE A 33 19.17 12.83 -4.64
C PHE A 33 19.09 11.94 -5.88
N ALA A 34 19.82 10.83 -5.91
CA ALA A 34 19.83 9.90 -7.04
C ALA A 34 18.70 8.87 -6.98
N GLY A 35 17.95 8.77 -5.86
CA GLY A 35 16.91 7.75 -5.68
C GLY A 35 17.43 6.31 -5.65
N THR A 36 18.75 6.12 -5.51
CA THR A 36 19.41 4.82 -5.61
C THR A 36 19.33 4.08 -4.28
N ARG A 37 18.25 3.29 -4.10
CA ARG A 37 18.06 2.42 -2.92
C ARG A 37 19.23 1.45 -2.71
N ALA A 38 19.97 1.11 -3.77
CA ALA A 38 21.16 0.25 -3.72
C ALA A 38 22.27 0.80 -2.80
N LEU A 39 22.40 2.14 -2.69
CA LEU A 39 23.44 2.75 -1.84
C LEU A 39 23.26 2.40 -0.36
N TYR A 40 22.01 2.37 0.12
CA TYR A 40 21.70 2.03 1.52
C TYR A 40 21.83 0.54 1.82
N ALA A 41 21.81 -0.31 0.79
CA ALA A 41 22.07 -1.75 0.91
C ALA A 41 23.56 -2.09 0.77
N HIS A 42 24.40 -1.12 0.38
CA HIS A 42 25.82 -1.37 0.15
C HIS A 42 26.53 -1.73 1.47
N PRO A 43 27.39 -2.77 1.50
CA PRO A 43 28.06 -3.22 2.73
C PRO A 43 28.82 -2.11 3.46
N ALA A 44 29.44 -1.18 2.73
CA ALA A 44 30.14 -0.05 3.34
C ALA A 44 29.19 0.88 4.15
N PHE A 45 27.99 1.14 3.64
CA PHE A 45 27.00 1.96 4.34
C PHE A 45 26.47 1.23 5.59
N LEU A 46 26.25 -0.08 5.48
CA LEU A 46 25.86 -0.92 6.62
C LEU A 46 26.96 -0.98 7.69
N CYS A 47 28.23 -1.06 7.31
CA CYS A 47 29.37 -1.00 8.23
C CYS A 47 29.43 0.35 8.97
N LEU A 48 29.15 1.46 8.29
CA LEU A 48 29.06 2.79 8.93
C LEU A 48 27.93 2.82 9.97
N LEU A 49 26.75 2.30 9.63
CA LEU A 49 25.62 2.23 10.56
C LEU A 49 25.92 1.31 11.76
N ALA A 50 26.60 0.19 11.53
CA ALA A 50 27.07 -0.69 12.59
C ALA A 50 28.10 0.00 13.49
N GLY A 51 28.99 0.84 12.93
CA GLY A 51 29.91 1.68 13.67
C GLY A 51 29.20 2.68 14.59
N VAL A 52 28.14 3.34 14.08
CA VAL A 52 27.29 4.24 14.89
C VAL A 52 26.63 3.47 16.04
N ALA A 53 26.04 2.31 15.76
CA ALA A 53 25.41 1.48 16.78
C ALA A 53 26.41 1.03 17.86
N LEU A 54 27.59 0.57 17.46
CA LEU A 54 28.65 0.15 18.39
C LEU A 54 29.13 1.32 19.26
N ASN A 55 29.39 2.49 18.66
CA ASN A 55 29.75 3.70 19.41
C ASN A 55 28.66 4.07 20.41
N LEU A 56 27.39 4.03 19.99
CA LEU A 56 26.26 4.33 20.87
C LEU A 56 26.18 3.38 22.06
N VAL A 57 26.35 2.07 21.85
CA VAL A 57 26.42 1.08 22.93
C VAL A 57 27.58 1.41 23.88
N CYS A 58 28.79 1.58 23.36
CA CYS A 58 29.98 1.85 24.17
C CYS A 58 29.85 3.15 24.98
N CYS A 59 29.35 4.23 24.36
CA CYS A 59 29.05 5.50 25.02
C CYS A 59 28.01 5.34 26.14
N THR A 60 26.94 4.60 25.85
CA THR A 60 25.83 4.36 26.81
C THR A 60 26.33 3.58 28.02
N LEU A 61 27.03 2.47 27.81
CA LEU A 61 27.55 1.63 28.89
C LEU A 61 28.54 2.39 29.78
N ARG A 62 29.46 3.15 29.18
CA ARG A 62 30.44 3.96 29.93
C ARG A 62 29.78 5.03 30.79
N ARG A 63 28.64 5.59 30.35
CA ARG A 63 27.96 6.71 31.00
C ARG A 63 26.64 6.34 31.66
N PHE A 64 26.30 5.06 31.76
CA PHE A 64 24.96 4.58 32.10
C PHE A 64 24.40 5.20 33.40
N ARG A 65 25.23 5.31 34.44
CA ARG A 65 24.84 5.93 35.73
C ARG A 65 24.65 7.45 35.68
N SER A 66 25.21 8.12 34.69
CA SER A 66 25.16 9.58 34.52
C SER A 66 24.09 10.06 33.54
N LEU A 67 23.60 9.16 32.68
CA LEU A 67 22.61 9.49 31.66
C LEU A 67 21.22 9.57 32.29
N SER A 68 20.47 10.62 31.92
CA SER A 68 19.07 10.72 32.32
C SER A 68 18.21 9.67 31.62
N VAL A 69 17.16 9.20 32.29
CA VAL A 69 16.19 8.23 31.74
C VAL A 69 15.71 8.58 30.31
N PRO A 70 15.33 9.83 29.97
CA PRO A 70 14.91 10.16 28.61
C PRO A 70 15.99 9.91 27.54
N VAL A 71 17.27 10.15 27.89
CA VAL A 71 18.40 9.89 26.99
C VAL A 71 18.66 8.39 26.84
N LEU A 72 18.47 7.61 27.90
CA LEU A 72 18.55 6.14 27.82
C LEU A 72 17.45 5.57 26.90
N ILE A 73 16.23 6.10 26.98
CA ILE A 73 15.12 5.73 26.08
C ILE A 73 15.46 6.08 24.62
N LEU A 74 16.02 7.27 24.37
CA LEU A 74 16.48 7.68 23.04
C LEU A 74 17.54 6.71 22.49
N HIS A 75 18.57 6.42 23.28
CA HIS A 75 19.65 5.52 22.87
C HIS A 75 19.13 4.12 22.57
N LEU A 76 18.29 3.57 23.46
CA LEU A 76 17.67 2.26 23.26
C LEU A 76 16.80 2.25 22.01
N GLY A 77 16.01 3.29 21.75
CA GLY A 77 15.22 3.41 20.53
C GLY A 77 16.07 3.37 19.27
N VAL A 78 17.19 4.10 19.22
CA VAL A 78 18.14 4.04 18.09
C VAL A 78 18.74 2.64 17.93
N LEU A 79 19.12 1.99 19.03
CA LEU A 79 19.65 0.62 18.99
C LEU A 79 18.62 -0.39 18.49
N VAL A 80 17.34 -0.23 18.87
CA VAL A 80 16.23 -1.04 18.39
C VAL A 80 16.01 -0.83 16.88
N ILE A 81 16.14 0.41 16.38
CA ILE A 81 16.10 0.70 14.93
C ILE A 81 17.26 -0.02 14.22
N CYS A 82 18.50 0.11 14.71
CA CYS A 82 19.66 -0.57 14.13
C CYS A 82 19.48 -2.10 14.13
N GLY A 83 18.93 -2.66 15.22
CA GLY A 83 18.57 -4.07 15.30
C GLY A 83 17.52 -4.48 14.26
N GLY A 84 16.51 -3.64 14.02
CA GLY A 84 15.54 -3.83 12.93
C GLY A 84 16.17 -3.80 11.55
N VAL A 85 17.08 -2.86 11.29
CA VAL A 85 17.83 -2.81 10.01
C VAL A 85 18.67 -4.07 9.81
N ALA A 86 19.30 -4.59 10.86
CA ALA A 86 20.02 -5.86 10.80
C ALA A 86 19.04 -7.02 10.55
N ALA A 87 17.90 -7.07 11.25
CA ALA A 87 16.91 -8.13 11.06
C ALA A 87 16.35 -8.16 9.62
N ARG A 88 16.24 -7.01 8.96
CA ARG A 88 15.81 -6.91 7.54
C ARG A 88 16.64 -7.81 6.60
N THR A 89 17.90 -8.12 6.91
CA THR A 89 18.72 -8.99 6.06
C THR A 89 18.21 -10.44 6.00
N PHE A 90 17.35 -10.85 6.92
CA PHE A 90 16.64 -12.14 6.90
C PHE A 90 15.28 -12.06 6.19
N GLY A 91 14.92 -10.88 5.71
CA GLY A 91 13.75 -10.64 4.88
C GLY A 91 14.03 -10.84 3.40
N HIS A 92 13.00 -10.69 2.58
CA HIS A 92 13.11 -10.75 1.12
C HIS A 92 11.92 -10.06 0.46
N VAL A 93 12.08 -9.81 -0.85
CA VAL A 93 11.01 -9.34 -1.74
C VAL A 93 10.89 -10.33 -2.87
N ALA A 94 9.66 -10.77 -3.14
CA ALA A 94 9.31 -11.52 -4.33
C ALA A 94 8.21 -10.82 -5.12
N THR A 95 8.13 -11.08 -6.41
CA THR A 95 7.09 -10.52 -7.29
C THR A 95 6.53 -11.60 -8.21
N VAL A 96 5.23 -11.56 -8.47
CA VAL A 96 4.56 -12.47 -9.40
C VAL A 96 3.37 -11.77 -10.06
N ASN A 97 3.10 -12.08 -11.32
CA ASN A 97 1.85 -11.70 -11.97
C ASN A 97 0.92 -12.91 -11.97
N VAL A 98 -0.31 -12.71 -11.53
CA VAL A 98 -1.32 -13.76 -11.42
C VAL A 98 -2.57 -13.31 -12.15
N TYR A 99 -3.06 -14.14 -13.07
CA TYR A 99 -4.29 -13.87 -13.80
C TYR A 99 -5.50 -14.07 -12.89
N GLU A 100 -6.53 -13.26 -13.08
CA GLU A 100 -7.78 -13.38 -12.34
C GLU A 100 -8.40 -14.78 -12.53
N GLY A 101 -8.79 -15.41 -11.42
CA GLY A 101 -9.31 -16.78 -11.39
C GLY A 101 -8.24 -17.88 -11.43
N THR A 102 -6.94 -17.54 -11.42
CA THR A 102 -5.84 -18.51 -11.48
C THR A 102 -4.98 -18.51 -10.22
N SER A 103 -4.17 -19.57 -10.07
CA SER A 103 -3.32 -19.80 -8.91
C SER A 103 -1.86 -19.99 -9.32
N VAL A 104 -0.93 -19.56 -8.45
CA VAL A 104 0.52 -19.77 -8.59
C VAL A 104 1.12 -20.24 -7.26
N ASP A 105 2.15 -21.07 -7.29
CA ASP A 105 2.84 -21.59 -6.11
C ASP A 105 4.26 -21.00 -5.94
N GLN A 106 4.73 -20.23 -6.94
CA GLN A 106 6.05 -19.64 -7.00
C GLN A 106 6.00 -18.14 -7.29
N ALA A 107 7.04 -17.43 -6.84
CA ALA A 107 7.26 -16.03 -7.18
C ALA A 107 8.76 -15.75 -7.35
N TYR A 108 9.08 -14.76 -8.19
CA TYR A 108 10.46 -14.38 -8.48
C TYR A 108 11.08 -13.68 -7.26
N ARG A 109 12.07 -14.31 -6.63
CA ARG A 109 12.82 -13.78 -5.48
C ARG A 109 13.98 -12.92 -5.96
N TRP A 110 13.92 -11.62 -5.70
CA TRP A 110 14.91 -10.64 -6.16
C TRP A 110 16.29 -10.80 -5.52
N ASP A 111 16.37 -11.37 -4.32
CA ASP A 111 17.63 -11.63 -3.62
C ASP A 111 18.33 -12.92 -4.10
N LEU A 112 17.57 -13.86 -4.67
CA LEU A 112 18.09 -15.11 -5.24
C LEU A 112 18.15 -15.09 -6.78
N GLU A 113 17.57 -14.06 -7.40
CA GLU A 113 17.42 -13.89 -8.84
C GLU A 113 16.77 -15.08 -9.56
N ARG A 114 15.83 -15.76 -8.88
CA ARG A 114 15.12 -16.94 -9.41
C ARG A 114 13.73 -17.08 -8.82
N ASP A 115 12.89 -17.86 -9.48
CA ASP A 115 11.61 -18.30 -8.92
C ASP A 115 11.83 -19.20 -7.70
N ALA A 116 11.00 -18.98 -6.68
CA ALA A 116 11.04 -19.74 -5.44
C ALA A 116 9.61 -20.01 -4.93
N PRO A 117 9.40 -21.12 -4.22
CA PRO A 117 8.08 -21.47 -3.70
C PRO A 117 7.61 -20.46 -2.65
N LEU A 118 6.33 -20.09 -2.74
CA LEU A 118 5.62 -19.25 -1.76
C LEU A 118 5.29 -20.04 -0.48
N GLY A 119 5.22 -21.37 -0.57
CA GLY A 119 4.80 -22.27 0.51
C GLY A 119 3.28 -22.40 0.65
N ALA A 120 2.52 -21.87 -0.31
CA ALA A 120 1.08 -21.98 -0.49
C ALA A 120 0.75 -21.60 -1.95
N ASP A 121 -0.40 -22.03 -2.45
CA ASP A 121 -0.93 -21.57 -3.73
C ASP A 121 -1.61 -20.22 -3.52
N LEU A 122 -1.12 -19.19 -4.20
CA LEU A 122 -1.68 -17.86 -4.23
C LEU A 122 -2.63 -17.73 -5.41
N THR A 123 -3.91 -17.46 -5.11
CA THR A 123 -4.96 -17.24 -6.10
C THR A 123 -5.37 -15.78 -6.11
N VAL A 124 -5.49 -15.19 -7.31
CA VAL A 124 -6.19 -13.92 -7.49
C VAL A 124 -7.64 -14.24 -7.79
N THR A 125 -8.50 -14.14 -6.78
CA THR A 125 -9.91 -14.48 -6.92
C THR A 125 -10.66 -13.45 -7.75
N ARG A 126 -10.38 -12.16 -7.50
CA ARG A 126 -11.04 -11.06 -8.20
C ARG A 126 -10.21 -9.78 -8.20
N ILE A 127 -10.26 -9.04 -9.30
CA ILE A 127 -9.69 -7.71 -9.47
C ILE A 127 -10.83 -6.69 -9.47
N ASN A 128 -10.87 -5.86 -8.44
CA ASN A 128 -11.96 -4.92 -8.23
C ASN A 128 -11.54 -3.49 -8.54
N ARG A 129 -12.43 -2.77 -9.21
CA ARG A 129 -12.24 -1.37 -9.61
C ARG A 129 -13.43 -0.54 -9.16
N GLU A 130 -13.16 0.60 -8.55
CA GLU A 130 -14.15 1.62 -8.24
C GLU A 130 -13.74 2.92 -8.93
N PHE A 131 -14.68 3.56 -9.64
CA PHE A 131 -14.46 4.82 -10.34
C PHE A 131 -15.14 5.97 -9.62
N TYR A 132 -14.60 7.18 -9.76
CA TYR A 132 -15.31 8.39 -9.35
C TYR A 132 -16.59 8.58 -10.19
N PRO A 133 -17.61 9.28 -9.66
CA PRO A 133 -18.76 9.71 -10.45
C PRO A 133 -18.33 10.39 -11.75
N ILE A 134 -18.69 9.81 -12.89
CA ILE A 134 -18.30 10.30 -14.21
C ILE A 134 -19.46 11.05 -14.88
N PRO A 135 -19.19 12.15 -15.59
CA PRO A 135 -20.17 12.75 -16.48
C PRO A 135 -20.59 11.78 -17.60
N VAL A 136 -21.90 11.60 -17.75
CA VAL A 136 -22.56 10.81 -18.80
C VAL A 136 -23.61 11.66 -19.50
N ARG A 137 -23.82 11.38 -20.79
CA ARG A 137 -24.92 11.89 -21.59
C ARG A 137 -25.88 10.76 -21.88
N VAL A 138 -27.10 10.86 -21.35
CA VAL A 138 -28.15 9.85 -21.51
C VAL A 138 -29.22 10.38 -22.44
N GLY A 139 -29.38 9.74 -23.59
CA GLY A 139 -30.48 9.98 -24.51
C GLY A 139 -31.72 9.24 -24.05
N VAL A 140 -32.85 9.95 -24.02
CA VAL A 140 -34.17 9.38 -23.72
C VAL A 140 -34.93 9.25 -25.03
N LEU A 141 -35.42 8.05 -25.31
CA LEU A 141 -36.20 7.72 -26.48
C LEU A 141 -37.62 7.35 -26.07
N ARG A 142 -38.60 7.67 -26.91
CA ARG A 142 -39.95 7.12 -26.85
C ARG A 142 -40.24 6.45 -28.20
N GLY A 143 -40.21 5.13 -28.22
CA GLY A 143 -40.10 4.38 -29.48
C GLY A 143 -38.79 4.75 -30.19
N SER A 144 -38.85 5.11 -31.47
CA SER A 144 -37.67 5.53 -32.24
C SER A 144 -37.34 7.02 -32.14
N ALA A 145 -38.21 7.83 -31.54
CA ALA A 145 -38.05 9.28 -31.48
C ALA A 145 -37.23 9.68 -30.24
N LYS A 146 -36.27 10.60 -30.44
CA LYS A 146 -35.52 11.23 -29.35
C LYS A 146 -36.42 12.24 -28.63
N GLU A 147 -36.63 12.03 -27.33
CA GLU A 147 -37.42 12.92 -26.47
C GLU A 147 -36.53 13.91 -25.73
N ALA A 148 -35.40 13.46 -25.16
CA ALA A 148 -34.52 14.32 -24.38
C ALA A 148 -33.06 13.84 -24.41
N LEU A 149 -32.17 14.70 -23.94
CA LEU A 149 -30.76 14.39 -23.71
C LEU A 149 -30.30 15.05 -22.41
N HIS A 150 -29.94 14.23 -21.44
CA HIS A 150 -29.49 14.71 -20.12
C HIS A 150 -27.99 14.55 -19.99
N THR A 151 -27.33 15.54 -19.39
CA THR A 151 -25.93 15.46 -18.98
C THR A 151 -25.90 15.49 -17.46
N LEU A 152 -25.37 14.45 -16.83
CA LEU A 152 -25.36 14.24 -15.39
C LEU A 152 -24.15 13.39 -14.99
N LYS A 153 -23.85 13.26 -13.69
CA LYS A 153 -22.86 12.29 -13.24
C LYS A 153 -23.52 10.95 -12.91
N THR A 154 -22.77 9.85 -12.96
CA THR A 154 -23.22 8.59 -12.36
C THR A 154 -23.48 8.80 -10.87
N GLY A 155 -24.64 8.34 -10.37
CA GLY A 155 -25.20 8.62 -9.05
C GLY A 155 -26.29 9.70 -9.07
N ASP A 156 -26.30 10.58 -10.08
CA ASP A 156 -27.33 11.61 -10.21
C ASP A 156 -28.61 11.07 -10.86
N SER A 157 -29.65 11.90 -10.89
CA SER A 157 -30.94 11.55 -11.49
C SER A 157 -31.53 12.67 -12.32
N PHE A 158 -32.37 12.30 -13.28
CA PHE A 158 -33.17 13.22 -14.08
C PHE A 158 -34.62 12.77 -14.14
N THR A 159 -35.50 13.63 -14.65
CA THR A 159 -36.93 13.34 -14.80
C THR A 159 -37.27 13.02 -16.26
N ALA A 160 -38.04 11.96 -16.49
CA ALA A 160 -38.64 11.62 -17.78
C ALA A 160 -40.14 11.39 -17.57
N GLY A 161 -40.97 12.38 -17.92
CA GLY A 161 -42.40 12.37 -17.60
C GLY A 161 -42.63 12.24 -16.08
N PRO A 162 -43.45 11.27 -15.61
CA PRO A 162 -43.71 11.05 -14.19
C PRO A 162 -42.62 10.22 -13.48
N TYR A 163 -41.54 9.85 -14.17
CA TYR A 163 -40.50 8.97 -13.64
C TYR A 163 -39.23 9.75 -13.29
N ARG A 164 -38.58 9.34 -12.21
CA ARG A 164 -37.22 9.74 -11.85
C ARG A 164 -36.27 8.61 -12.23
N VAL A 165 -35.28 8.91 -13.06
CA VAL A 165 -34.31 7.94 -13.55
C VAL A 165 -32.96 8.27 -12.94
N THR A 166 -32.33 7.29 -12.28
CA THR A 166 -31.01 7.41 -11.67
C THR A 166 -29.99 6.72 -12.57
N ALA A 167 -28.88 7.38 -12.88
CA ALA A 167 -27.78 6.79 -13.63
C ALA A 167 -26.81 6.12 -12.65
N ASP A 168 -27.05 4.87 -12.28
CA ASP A 168 -26.40 4.23 -11.11
C ASP A 168 -24.89 4.11 -11.28
N SER A 169 -24.44 3.41 -12.32
CA SER A 169 -23.02 3.19 -12.60
C SER A 169 -22.76 2.82 -14.05
N LEU A 170 -21.62 3.26 -14.59
CA LEU A 170 -21.12 2.83 -15.89
C LEU A 170 -20.17 1.65 -15.71
N GLN A 171 -20.47 0.53 -16.37
CA GLN A 171 -19.64 -0.67 -16.33
C GLN A 171 -18.53 -0.57 -17.37
N PHE A 172 -17.32 -0.98 -17.00
CA PHE A 172 -16.16 -1.05 -17.89
C PHE A 172 -15.61 -2.48 -17.92
N PRO A 173 -15.13 -2.97 -19.07
CA PRO A 173 -14.95 -2.26 -20.34
C PRO A 173 -16.20 -2.24 -21.25
N SER A 174 -17.34 -2.79 -20.82
CA SER A 174 -18.53 -2.94 -21.67
C SER A 174 -19.24 -1.63 -22.03
N GLU A 175 -18.94 -0.53 -21.33
CA GLU A 175 -19.54 0.80 -21.52
C GLU A 175 -21.08 0.78 -21.38
N VAL A 176 -21.58 -0.08 -20.48
CA VAL A 176 -23.01 -0.26 -20.20
C VAL A 176 -23.40 0.55 -18.96
N LEU A 177 -24.25 1.56 -19.14
CA LEU A 177 -24.79 2.37 -18.04
C LEU A 177 -26.01 1.68 -17.44
N ARG A 178 -25.94 1.33 -16.15
CA ARG A 178 -27.10 0.86 -15.38
C ARG A 178 -27.95 2.03 -14.91
N LEU A 179 -29.26 1.84 -14.98
CA LEU A 179 -30.26 2.84 -14.64
C LEU A 179 -31.34 2.23 -13.75
N SER A 180 -31.76 2.99 -12.75
CA SER A 180 -32.88 2.66 -11.88
C SER A 180 -34.01 3.66 -12.08
N VAL A 181 -35.22 3.16 -12.32
CA VAL A 181 -36.41 3.98 -12.62
C VAL A 181 -37.37 3.97 -11.44
N PHE A 182 -37.78 5.16 -11.01
CA PHE A 182 -38.67 5.36 -9.88
C PHE A 182 -39.92 6.13 -10.28
N ARG A 183 -41.05 5.85 -9.63
CA ARG A 183 -42.29 6.63 -9.72
C ARG A 183 -42.80 6.89 -8.32
N ASN A 184 -43.05 8.15 -7.97
CA ASN A 184 -43.48 8.57 -6.62
C ASN A 184 -42.57 8.01 -5.50
N GLY A 185 -41.26 7.92 -5.75
CA GLY A 185 -40.27 7.40 -4.80
C GLY A 185 -40.16 5.87 -4.72
N GLN A 186 -41.02 5.11 -5.38
CA GLN A 186 -40.96 3.65 -5.43
C GLN A 186 -40.20 3.17 -6.66
N LEU A 187 -39.34 2.14 -6.50
CA LEU A 187 -38.62 1.51 -7.60
C LEU A 187 -39.62 0.80 -8.51
N VAL A 188 -39.68 1.24 -9.77
CA VAL A 188 -40.47 0.61 -10.83
C VAL A 188 -39.70 -0.54 -11.47
N GLY A 189 -38.38 -0.38 -11.57
CA GLY A 189 -37.51 -1.39 -12.17
C GLY A 189 -36.15 -0.83 -12.57
N THR A 190 -35.34 -1.67 -13.21
CA THR A 190 -34.00 -1.33 -13.66
C THR A 190 -33.83 -1.61 -15.14
N CYS A 191 -32.91 -0.91 -15.79
CA CYS A 191 -32.52 -1.18 -17.17
C CYS A 191 -31.08 -0.77 -17.41
N ASP A 192 -30.56 -1.12 -18.57
CA ASP A 192 -29.27 -0.65 -19.03
C ASP A 192 -29.28 -0.17 -20.48
N THR A 193 -28.17 0.43 -20.89
CA THR A 193 -28.03 0.99 -22.24
C THR A 193 -27.71 -0.04 -23.32
N SER A 194 -27.39 -1.29 -22.95
CA SER A 194 -27.27 -2.43 -23.89
C SER A 194 -28.62 -3.05 -24.24
N GLY A 195 -29.67 -2.79 -23.44
CA GLY A 195 -31.04 -3.24 -23.69
C GLY A 195 -31.55 -4.27 -22.68
N GLU A 196 -30.77 -4.64 -21.66
CA GLU A 196 -31.28 -5.44 -20.55
C GLU A 196 -32.26 -4.59 -19.73
N ARG A 197 -33.46 -5.12 -19.47
CA ARG A 197 -34.47 -4.39 -18.68
C ARG A 197 -35.35 -5.30 -17.83
N SER A 198 -35.59 -4.83 -16.63
CA SER A 198 -36.53 -5.32 -15.62
C SER A 198 -37.57 -4.21 -15.39
N LEU A 199 -38.25 -3.79 -16.45
CA LEU A 199 -39.27 -2.74 -16.43
C LEU A 199 -40.61 -3.30 -16.95
N PRO A 200 -41.76 -2.75 -16.53
CA PRO A 200 -43.07 -3.15 -17.05
C PRO A 200 -43.13 -3.04 -18.58
N ALA A 201 -43.90 -3.91 -19.22
CA ALA A 201 -44.03 -3.95 -20.69
C ALA A 201 -44.56 -2.63 -21.28
N GLU A 202 -45.43 -1.92 -20.54
CA GLU A 202 -45.99 -0.61 -20.91
C GLU A 202 -45.01 0.57 -20.72
N PHE A 203 -43.80 0.34 -20.19
CA PHE A 203 -42.87 1.43 -19.90
C PHE A 203 -42.47 2.15 -21.20
N PRO A 204 -42.73 3.47 -21.32
CA PRO A 204 -42.72 4.14 -22.63
C PRO A 204 -41.34 4.62 -23.10
N TYR A 205 -40.31 4.47 -22.27
CA TYR A 205 -38.99 5.05 -22.51
C TYR A 205 -37.90 4.00 -22.72
N ASP A 206 -36.98 4.30 -23.63
CA ASP A 206 -35.69 3.61 -23.74
C ASP A 206 -34.54 4.60 -23.51
N PHE A 207 -33.41 4.08 -23.02
CA PHE A 207 -32.25 4.90 -22.68
C PHE A 207 -31.02 4.48 -23.48
N ARG A 208 -30.27 5.47 -23.97
CA ARG A 208 -29.01 5.25 -24.69
C ARG A 208 -27.89 6.06 -24.05
N LEU A 209 -26.74 5.43 -23.87
CA LEU A 209 -25.51 6.14 -23.55
C LEU A 209 -25.03 6.84 -24.82
N VAL A 210 -25.02 8.18 -24.80
CA VAL A 210 -24.64 9.00 -25.96
C VAL A 210 -23.17 9.40 -25.89
N ALA A 211 -22.69 9.69 -24.69
CA ALA A 211 -21.27 9.98 -24.44
C ALA A 211 -20.98 9.81 -22.95
N PHE A 212 -19.71 9.63 -22.61
CA PHE A 212 -19.22 9.66 -21.25
C PHE A 212 -17.80 10.24 -21.24
N GLN A 213 -17.37 10.74 -20.09
CA GLN A 213 -15.97 11.14 -19.88
C GLN A 213 -15.14 9.92 -19.46
N ASN A 214 -13.88 9.88 -19.88
CA ASN A 214 -12.93 8.86 -19.46
C ASN A 214 -12.94 8.69 -17.92
N PRO A 215 -13.09 7.46 -17.42
CA PRO A 215 -13.24 7.24 -16.00
C PRO A 215 -11.92 7.47 -15.26
N VAL A 216 -12.03 8.04 -14.07
CA VAL A 216 -10.91 8.18 -13.14
C VAL A 216 -11.06 7.13 -12.05
N LEU A 217 -10.05 6.27 -11.93
CA LEU A 217 -10.01 5.21 -10.92
C LEU A 217 -9.92 5.84 -9.52
N LYS A 218 -10.89 5.51 -8.66
CA LYS A 218 -10.94 5.94 -7.26
C LYS A 218 -10.22 4.93 -6.36
N ARG A 219 -10.48 3.64 -6.58
CA ARG A 219 -9.94 2.55 -5.77
C ARG A 219 -9.71 1.31 -6.62
N LEU A 220 -8.64 0.59 -6.30
CA LEU A 220 -8.24 -0.64 -6.96
C LEU A 220 -7.75 -1.60 -5.88
N TRP A 221 -8.38 -2.78 -5.79
CA TRP A 221 -8.00 -3.81 -4.84
C TRP A 221 -8.16 -5.19 -5.47
N VAL A 222 -7.48 -6.15 -4.89
CA VAL A 222 -7.46 -7.53 -5.37
C VAL A 222 -7.85 -8.44 -4.23
N ASP A 223 -8.80 -9.32 -4.48
CA ASP A 223 -9.20 -10.37 -3.56
C ASP A 223 -8.26 -11.56 -3.77
N LEU A 224 -7.59 -11.99 -2.70
CA LEU A 224 -6.58 -13.03 -2.69
C LEU A 224 -7.05 -14.19 -1.82
N ALA A 225 -6.74 -15.40 -2.27
CA ALA A 225 -6.90 -16.62 -1.49
C ALA A 225 -5.59 -17.39 -1.47
N LEU A 226 -5.26 -17.97 -0.31
CA LEU A 226 -4.15 -18.89 -0.14
C LEU A 226 -4.73 -20.28 0.13
N SER A 227 -4.23 -21.28 -0.58
CA SER A 227 -4.53 -22.68 -0.33
C SER A 227 -3.27 -23.51 -0.15
N ARG A 228 -3.41 -24.68 0.48
CA ARG A 228 -2.38 -25.72 0.54
C ARG A 228 -3.08 -27.07 0.40
N ASP A 229 -2.59 -27.90 -0.52
CA ASP A 229 -3.17 -29.22 -0.81
C ASP A 229 -4.68 -29.14 -1.13
N GLY A 230 -5.10 -28.07 -1.83
CA GLY A 230 -6.49 -27.80 -2.18
C GLY A 230 -7.38 -27.27 -1.05
N VAL A 231 -6.84 -27.09 0.16
CA VAL A 231 -7.57 -26.54 1.31
C VAL A 231 -7.27 -25.06 1.45
N ALA A 232 -8.31 -24.21 1.50
CA ALA A 232 -8.17 -22.79 1.77
C ALA A 232 -7.62 -22.57 3.19
N ILE A 233 -6.53 -21.81 3.30
CA ILE A 233 -5.85 -21.52 4.58
C ILE A 233 -5.93 -20.05 5.00
N ALA A 234 -6.17 -19.13 4.05
CA ALA A 234 -6.42 -17.73 4.33
C ALA A 234 -7.04 -17.02 3.12
N GLU A 235 -7.84 -16.00 3.37
CA GLU A 235 -8.43 -15.13 2.35
C GLU A 235 -8.36 -13.68 2.82
N GLY A 236 -8.27 -12.75 1.88
CA GLY A 236 -8.28 -11.33 2.20
C GLY A 236 -8.09 -10.46 0.97
N THR A 237 -8.02 -9.16 1.20
CA THR A 237 -7.87 -8.17 0.12
C THR A 237 -6.52 -7.49 0.19
N ALA A 238 -5.91 -7.23 -0.96
CA ALA A 238 -4.69 -6.46 -1.09
C ALA A 238 -4.92 -5.18 -1.92
N GLU A 239 -4.43 -4.07 -1.38
CA GLU A 239 -4.33 -2.77 -2.04
C GLU A 239 -2.88 -2.31 -2.10
N VAL A 240 -2.63 -1.22 -2.83
CA VAL A 240 -1.31 -0.58 -2.91
C VAL A 240 -0.76 -0.23 -1.52
N ASN A 241 -1.62 0.27 -0.63
CA ASN A 241 -1.23 0.74 0.71
C ASN A 241 -1.76 -0.13 1.86
N ALA A 242 -2.60 -1.12 1.57
CA ALA A 242 -3.17 -2.04 2.55
C ALA A 242 -2.92 -3.48 2.11
N PRO A 243 -1.79 -4.10 2.51
CA PRO A 243 -1.45 -5.44 2.08
C PRO A 243 -2.34 -6.48 2.76
N PHE A 244 -2.58 -7.58 2.07
CA PHE A 244 -3.02 -8.82 2.70
C PHE A 244 -1.83 -9.42 3.47
N ILE A 245 -2.05 -9.90 4.70
CA ILE A 245 -0.97 -10.38 5.59
C ILE A 245 -1.23 -11.83 5.96
N TRP A 246 -0.24 -12.69 5.72
CA TRP A 246 -0.29 -14.09 6.13
C TRP A 246 1.11 -14.59 6.48
N ASN A 247 1.24 -15.25 7.64
CA ASN A 247 2.49 -15.88 8.09
C ASN A 247 3.75 -14.98 8.03
N GLY A 248 3.60 -13.70 8.36
CA GLY A 248 4.69 -12.71 8.30
C GLY A 248 5.07 -12.24 6.88
N LEU A 249 4.34 -12.70 5.86
CA LEU A 249 4.38 -12.20 4.49
C LEU A 249 3.32 -11.11 4.30
N TYR A 250 3.67 -10.11 3.52
CA TYR A 250 2.80 -9.00 3.13
C TYR A 250 2.64 -9.04 1.62
N PHE A 251 1.41 -9.16 1.15
CA PHE A 251 1.04 -9.23 -0.26
C PHE A 251 0.48 -7.87 -0.68
N TYR A 252 1.27 -7.11 -1.43
CA TYR A 252 0.88 -5.80 -1.95
C TYR A 252 0.44 -5.94 -3.41
N ASN A 253 -0.68 -5.31 -3.75
CA ASN A 253 -1.03 -5.10 -5.15
C ASN A 253 -0.16 -3.96 -5.71
N THR A 254 0.72 -4.26 -6.66
CA THR A 254 1.61 -3.26 -7.26
C THR A 254 1.22 -2.87 -8.68
N GLN A 255 0.48 -3.73 -9.38
CA GLN A 255 -0.04 -3.43 -10.71
C GLN A 255 -1.29 -4.24 -11.02
N VAL A 256 -2.14 -3.69 -11.88
CA VAL A 256 -3.21 -4.42 -12.54
C VAL A 256 -3.13 -4.10 -14.02
N GLY A 257 -3.21 -5.14 -14.85
CA GLY A 257 -3.12 -5.01 -16.29
C GLY A 257 -4.06 -5.96 -17.00
N THR A 258 -4.06 -5.86 -18.32
CA THR A 258 -4.75 -6.76 -19.23
C THR A 258 -3.75 -7.13 -20.31
N ASP A 259 -3.65 -8.41 -20.64
CA ASP A 259 -2.74 -8.89 -21.68
C ASP A 259 -3.33 -8.70 -23.10
N ALA A 260 -2.59 -9.15 -24.12
CA ALA A 260 -3.01 -9.05 -25.51
C ALA A 260 -4.26 -9.89 -25.84
N MET A 261 -4.61 -10.88 -25.00
CA MET A 261 -5.79 -11.74 -25.14
C MET A 261 -7.00 -11.21 -24.37
N GLY A 262 -6.87 -10.08 -23.66
CA GLY A 262 -7.95 -9.50 -22.85
C GLY A 262 -8.05 -10.07 -21.44
N MET A 263 -7.10 -10.92 -21.01
CA MET A 263 -7.11 -11.51 -19.67
C MET A 263 -6.54 -10.52 -18.64
N SER A 264 -7.31 -10.28 -17.57
CA SER A 264 -6.87 -9.40 -16.49
C SER A 264 -5.90 -10.11 -15.55
N PHE A 265 -4.85 -9.42 -15.12
CA PHE A 265 -3.90 -9.92 -14.13
C PHE A 265 -3.58 -8.86 -13.08
N ALA A 266 -3.15 -9.33 -11.91
CA ALA A 266 -2.60 -8.51 -10.85
C ALA A 266 -1.13 -8.88 -10.62
N GLY A 267 -0.28 -7.87 -10.49
CA GLY A 267 1.08 -8.04 -9.98
C GLY A 267 1.10 -7.90 -8.48
N ILE A 268 1.57 -8.95 -7.82
CA ILE A 268 1.65 -9.06 -6.38
C ILE A 268 3.10 -9.01 -5.96
N GLN A 269 3.44 -8.07 -5.08
CA GLN A 269 4.72 -8.05 -4.39
C GLN A 269 4.56 -8.69 -3.02
N VAL A 270 5.28 -9.79 -2.80
CA VAL A 270 5.30 -10.53 -1.54
C VAL A 270 6.55 -10.12 -0.77
N VAL A 271 6.36 -9.56 0.43
CA VAL A 271 7.46 -9.03 1.25
C VAL A 271 7.50 -9.77 2.58
N ARG A 272 8.68 -10.26 2.96
CA ARG A 272 8.99 -10.64 4.34
C ARG A 272 9.94 -9.60 4.91
N ASP A 273 9.51 -8.87 5.94
CA ASP A 273 10.35 -7.89 6.64
C ASP A 273 10.28 -8.11 8.15
N PRO A 274 11.16 -8.96 8.72
CA PRO A 274 11.19 -9.21 10.17
C PRO A 274 11.75 -8.01 10.95
N GLY A 275 12.40 -7.05 10.28
CA GLY A 275 12.94 -5.84 10.89
C GLY A 275 11.91 -4.73 11.11
N ARG A 276 10.84 -4.73 10.31
CA ARG A 276 9.78 -3.72 10.34
C ARG A 276 9.23 -3.43 11.75
N PRO A 277 8.85 -4.43 12.57
CA PRO A 277 8.31 -4.16 13.91
C PRO A 277 9.32 -3.44 14.82
N CYS A 278 10.59 -3.86 14.76
CA CYS A 278 11.67 -3.24 15.54
C CYS A 278 11.86 -1.77 15.14
N VAL A 279 11.90 -1.46 13.84
CA VAL A 279 12.07 -0.07 13.37
C VAL A 279 10.94 0.83 13.89
N PHE A 280 9.68 0.40 13.79
CA PHE A 280 8.55 1.19 14.31
C PHE A 280 8.57 1.34 15.84
N ALA A 281 8.89 0.27 16.57
CA ALA A 281 9.05 0.33 18.02
C ALA A 281 10.16 1.31 18.42
N GLY A 282 11.30 1.25 17.73
CA GLY A 282 12.41 2.16 17.97
C GLY A 282 12.07 3.62 17.66
N PHE A 283 11.31 3.91 16.60
CA PHE A 283 10.80 5.27 16.35
C PHE A 283 9.89 5.77 17.46
N ALA A 284 8.97 4.93 17.96
CA ALA A 284 8.12 5.29 19.09
C ALA A 284 8.94 5.60 20.35
N MET A 285 9.97 4.80 20.64
CA MET A 285 10.88 5.04 21.74
C MET A 285 11.67 6.34 21.58
N VAL A 286 12.23 6.60 20.39
CA VAL A 286 12.94 7.85 20.12
C VAL A 286 12.03 9.05 20.31
N GLY A 287 10.81 9.00 19.77
CA GLY A 287 9.80 10.05 19.96
C GLY A 287 9.47 10.30 21.43
N LEU A 288 9.18 9.24 22.18
CA LEU A 288 8.91 9.32 23.61
C LEU A 288 10.10 9.91 24.39
N GLY A 289 11.30 9.42 24.14
CA GLY A 289 12.52 9.90 24.78
C GLY A 289 12.79 11.38 24.50
N ALA A 290 12.53 11.85 23.27
CA ALA A 290 12.64 13.26 22.89
C ALA A 290 11.61 14.13 23.62
N VAL A 291 10.34 13.72 23.67
CA VAL A 291 9.28 14.43 24.40
C VAL A 291 9.61 14.54 25.88
N LEU A 292 10.04 13.45 26.53
CA LEU A 292 10.43 13.44 27.93
C LEU A 292 11.66 14.31 28.21
N ALA A 293 12.66 14.30 27.31
CA ALA A 293 13.84 15.14 27.43
C ALA A 293 13.48 16.63 27.32
N CYS A 294 12.59 16.99 26.40
CA CYS A 294 12.08 18.35 26.24
C CYS A 294 11.28 18.80 27.46
N ALA A 295 10.30 17.99 27.91
CA ALA A 295 9.50 18.27 29.10
C ALA A 295 10.35 18.47 30.36
N ARG A 296 11.37 17.63 30.56
CA ARG A 296 12.34 17.78 31.66
C ARG A 296 13.12 19.09 31.57
N ARG A 297 13.50 19.53 30.36
CA ARG A 297 14.22 20.79 30.15
C ARG A 297 13.34 22.00 30.43
N LEU A 298 12.07 21.96 30.03
CA LEU A 298 11.10 23.03 30.29
C LEU A 298 10.80 23.17 31.79
N ARG A 299 10.58 22.06 32.50
CA ARG A 299 10.34 22.06 33.96
C ARG A 299 11.53 22.53 34.80
N ARG A 300 12.76 22.46 34.27
CA ARG A 300 13.97 22.94 34.95
C ARG A 300 14.22 24.45 34.78
N LYS A 301 13.52 25.09 33.84
CA LYS A 301 13.61 26.53 33.57
C LYS A 301 12.52 27.33 34.29
N GLN A 302 11.55 26.65 34.90
CA GLN A 302 10.59 27.21 35.85
C GLN A 302 11.12 26.98 37.26
#